data_AF-T0QWN5-F1
#
_entry.id   AF-T0QWN5-F1
#
_cell.length_a   1.000
_cell.length_b   1.000
_cell.length_c   1.000
_cell.angle_alpha   90.00
_cell.angle_beta   90.00
_cell.angle_gamma   90.00
#
_symmetry.space_group_name_H-M   'P 1'
#
loop_
_entity.id
_entity.type
_entity.pdbx_description
1 polymer ?
#
loop_
_entity_poly.entity_id
_entity_poly.type
_entity_poly.pdbx_seq_one_letter_code
_entity_poly.pdbx_strand_id
1 'polypeptide(L)'
;MQDFNLRPKMRHTCGRSTCHADGPTLRCARCKVQHYCSRTCQAEAWPAHRTACGHMVVASAWQALEAAWWTQLPVSVRQALEADGHTIASMAFFGEVYFVLAGLKPCVVLTGVPTPWKDHFLEHVVRPSGVLDVPNVQLASSGSVYTHAFDLSNHLVLLHTIHPLYAEASALLCVGTPLTAPTLVTESQVARILDYPVGLDECAVGTMIEVAYFSHDTLLTTFCALDTPAHRRLINAHFQRYQAALGTMLPLRIEAVVVSS
;
A
#
# COMPACT_ATOMS: atom_id res chain seq x y z
N MET A 1 21.35 -37.84 2.79
CA MET A 1 20.34 -36.88 3.28
C MET A 1 20.88 -35.50 2.93
N GLN A 2 20.50 -34.98 1.75
CA GLN A 2 21.09 -33.77 1.18
C GLN A 2 20.32 -32.53 1.68
N ASP A 3 21.08 -31.51 2.06
CA ASP A 3 20.62 -30.20 2.50
C ASP A 3 19.75 -29.51 1.43
N PHE A 4 18.46 -29.34 1.72
CA PHE A 4 17.55 -28.47 0.97
C PHE A 4 17.35 -27.16 1.74
N ASN A 5 18.36 -26.30 1.74
CA ASN A 5 18.19 -24.93 2.25
C ASN A 5 19.03 -23.91 1.47
N LEU A 6 18.88 -23.91 0.15
CA LEU A 6 19.30 -22.80 -0.70
C LEU A 6 18.05 -22.18 -1.31
N ARG A 7 17.45 -21.19 -0.62
CA ARG A 7 16.56 -20.24 -1.27
C ARG A 7 17.33 -19.66 -2.46
N PRO A 8 16.86 -19.78 -3.71
CA PRO A 8 17.60 -19.26 -4.84
C PRO A 8 17.82 -17.75 -4.65
N LYS A 9 19.09 -17.30 -4.67
CA LYS A 9 19.40 -15.87 -4.67
C LYS A 9 18.72 -15.24 -5.88
N MET A 10 17.74 -14.38 -5.61
CA MET A 10 17.00 -13.68 -6.65
C MET A 10 18.00 -12.88 -7.49
N ARG A 11 18.13 -13.23 -8.78
CA ARG A 11 19.02 -12.50 -9.69
C ARG A 11 18.36 -11.17 -10.03
N HIS A 12 19.01 -10.07 -9.66
CA HIS A 12 18.56 -8.75 -10.09
C HIS A 12 18.74 -8.62 -11.61
N THR A 13 17.84 -7.88 -12.26
CA THR A 13 17.92 -7.55 -13.69
C THR A 13 18.27 -6.07 -13.85
N CYS A 14 18.92 -5.74 -14.98
CA CYS A 14 19.24 -4.36 -15.29
C CYS A 14 17.95 -3.55 -15.51
N GLY A 15 17.86 -2.36 -14.94
CA GLY A 15 16.71 -1.47 -15.09
C GLY A 15 16.60 -0.78 -16.46
N ARG A 16 17.58 -0.98 -17.34
CA ARG A 16 17.48 -0.56 -18.75
C ARG A 16 16.70 -1.64 -19.51
N SER A 17 15.54 -1.27 -20.07
CA SER A 17 14.62 -2.19 -20.74
C SER A 17 15.24 -3.02 -21.88
N THR A 18 16.26 -2.50 -22.56
CA THR A 18 16.95 -3.17 -23.67
C THR A 18 18.23 -3.90 -23.26
N CYS A 19 18.53 -3.96 -21.96
CA CYS A 19 19.72 -4.63 -21.44
C CYS A 19 19.33 -5.97 -20.79
N HIS A 20 19.77 -7.07 -21.38
CA HIS A 20 19.50 -8.42 -20.90
C HIS A 20 20.70 -9.05 -20.17
N ALA A 21 21.64 -8.22 -19.70
CA ALA A 21 22.78 -8.70 -18.96
C ALA A 21 22.37 -9.10 -17.54
N ASP A 22 22.80 -10.30 -17.13
CA ASP A 22 22.60 -10.83 -15.79
C ASP A 22 23.57 -10.22 -14.78
N GLY A 23 23.15 -10.16 -13.51
CA GLY A 23 24.03 -9.80 -12.40
C GLY A 23 24.48 -8.34 -12.38
N PRO A 24 23.57 -7.35 -12.51
CA PRO A 24 23.92 -5.94 -12.34
C PRO A 24 24.47 -5.68 -10.93
N THR A 25 25.63 -5.04 -10.84
CA THR A 25 26.31 -4.73 -9.57
C THR A 25 26.12 -3.28 -9.14
N LEU A 26 25.76 -2.39 -10.06
CA LEU A 26 25.49 -0.99 -9.76
C LEU A 26 24.05 -0.85 -9.27
N ARG A 27 23.84 -0.06 -8.22
CA ARG A 27 22.50 0.30 -7.72
C ARG A 27 22.28 1.80 -7.85
N CYS A 28 21.03 2.20 -8.08
CA CYS A 28 20.67 3.61 -8.00
C CYS A 28 21.03 4.16 -6.62
N ALA A 29 21.89 5.16 -6.55
CA ALA A 29 22.37 5.71 -5.28
C ALA A 29 21.25 6.36 -4.43
N ARG A 30 20.13 6.76 -5.07
CA ARG A 30 18.99 7.41 -4.42
C ARG A 30 18.04 6.38 -3.80
N CYS A 31 17.30 5.64 -4.62
CA CYS A 31 16.32 4.69 -4.11
C CYS A 31 16.93 3.36 -3.63
N LYS A 32 18.15 3.01 -4.07
CA LYS A 32 18.84 1.74 -3.77
C LYS A 32 18.12 0.47 -4.23
N VAL A 33 16.95 0.59 -4.88
CA VAL A 33 16.14 -0.52 -5.37
C VAL A 33 16.50 -0.94 -6.80
N GLN A 34 16.57 0.00 -7.74
CA GLN A 34 16.87 -0.32 -9.13
C GLN A 34 18.36 -0.67 -9.32
N HIS A 35 18.63 -1.77 -10.01
CA HIS A 35 19.97 -2.23 -10.35
C HIS A 35 20.29 -1.95 -11.82
N TYR A 36 21.57 -1.74 -12.12
CA TYR A 36 22.11 -1.49 -13.46
C TYR A 36 23.44 -2.20 -13.67
N CYS A 37 23.74 -2.57 -14.91
CA CYS A 37 25.04 -3.14 -15.26
C CYS A 37 26.16 -2.09 -15.30
N SER A 38 25.81 -0.84 -15.62
CA SER A 38 26.78 0.26 -15.77
C SER A 38 26.11 1.62 -15.55
N ARG A 39 26.93 2.67 -15.38
CA ARG A 39 26.46 4.06 -15.32
C ARG A 39 25.76 4.48 -16.61
N THR A 40 26.17 3.94 -17.76
CA THR A 40 25.51 4.17 -19.05
C THR A 40 24.08 3.66 -19.03
N CYS A 41 23.86 2.41 -18.60
CA CYS A 41 22.51 1.84 -18.48
C CYS A 41 21.63 2.64 -17.52
N GLN A 42 22.21 3.11 -16.40
CA GLN A 42 21.50 3.98 -15.46
C GLN A 42 21.10 5.31 -16.10
N ALA A 43 22.01 5.97 -16.83
CA ALA A 43 21.74 7.25 -17.47
C ALA A 43 20.64 7.14 -18.53
N GLU A 44 20.66 6.07 -19.34
CA GLU A 44 19.63 5.83 -20.36
C GLU A 44 18.27 5.47 -19.77
N ALA A 45 18.24 4.73 -18.65
CA ALA A 45 17.00 4.38 -17.95
C ALA A 45 16.45 5.54 -17.10
N TRP A 46 17.26 6.57 -16.81
CA TRP A 46 16.92 7.65 -15.89
C TRP A 46 15.60 8.37 -16.22
N PRO A 47 15.28 8.73 -17.49
CA PRO A 47 14.02 9.41 -17.79
C PRO A 47 12.78 8.65 -17.34
N ALA A 48 12.75 7.32 -17.52
CA ALA A 48 11.66 6.46 -17.07
C ALA A 48 11.73 6.18 -15.56
N HIS A 49 12.93 6.09 -14.99
CA HIS A 49 13.13 5.75 -13.58
C HIS A 49 12.89 6.93 -12.62
N ARG A 50 13.16 8.17 -13.05
CA ARG A 50 13.27 9.35 -12.16
C ARG A 50 12.08 9.53 -11.23
N THR A 51 10.86 9.43 -11.76
CA THR A 51 9.63 9.62 -10.97
C THR A 51 9.46 8.50 -9.96
N ALA A 52 9.50 7.24 -10.40
CA ALA A 52 9.41 6.08 -9.53
C ALA A 52 10.54 6.03 -8.48
N CYS A 53 11.74 6.51 -8.83
CA CYS A 53 12.86 6.68 -7.90
C CYS A 53 12.51 7.62 -6.76
N GLY A 54 11.91 8.78 -7.07
CA GLY A 54 11.45 9.74 -6.08
C GLY A 54 10.39 9.15 -5.14
N HIS A 55 9.38 8.49 -5.71
CA HIS A 55 8.31 7.84 -4.93
C HIS A 55 8.88 6.76 -4.00
N MET A 56 9.83 5.96 -4.49
CA MET A 56 10.44 4.91 -3.69
C MET A 56 11.31 5.46 -2.54
N VAL A 57 12.00 6.59 -2.75
CA VAL A 57 12.74 7.27 -1.67
C VAL A 57 11.79 7.70 -0.56
N VAL A 58 10.67 8.32 -0.91
CA VAL A 58 9.64 8.76 0.05
C VAL A 58 8.99 7.57 0.76
N ALA A 59 8.57 6.55 0.02
CA ALA A 59 7.95 5.37 0.61
C ALA A 59 8.92 4.58 1.51
N SER A 60 10.21 4.49 1.14
CA SER A 60 11.22 3.87 2.01
C SER A 60 11.44 4.67 3.30
N ALA A 61 11.40 6.01 3.21
CA ALA A 61 11.47 6.86 4.39
C ALA A 61 10.24 6.67 5.29
N TRP A 62 9.04 6.63 4.71
CA TRP A 62 7.81 6.28 5.42
C TRP A 62 7.95 4.93 6.13
N GLN A 63 8.35 3.88 5.42
CA GLN A 63 8.48 2.53 5.98
C GLN A 63 9.41 2.49 7.19
N ALA A 64 10.57 3.16 7.10
CA ALA A 64 11.53 3.20 8.19
C ALA A 64 10.99 3.97 9.41
N LEU A 65 10.33 5.11 9.18
CA LEU A 65 9.74 5.94 10.23
C LEU A 65 8.56 5.25 10.90
N GLU A 66 7.68 4.64 10.11
CA GLU A 66 6.53 3.85 10.58
C GLU A 66 6.98 2.68 11.44
N ALA A 67 7.96 1.89 10.96
CA ALA A 67 8.52 0.79 11.73
C ALA A 67 9.12 1.28 13.07
N ALA A 68 9.90 2.37 13.04
CA ALA A 68 10.45 2.96 14.26
C ALA A 68 9.33 3.43 15.21
N TRP A 69 8.31 4.10 14.69
CA TRP A 69 7.19 4.60 15.48
C TRP A 69 6.42 3.47 16.17
N TRP A 70 6.10 2.38 15.45
CA TRP A 70 5.47 1.21 16.05
C TRP A 70 6.29 0.60 17.18
N THR A 71 7.63 0.59 17.07
CA THR A 71 8.50 0.08 18.14
C THR A 71 8.55 0.98 19.38
N GLN A 72 8.27 2.27 19.21
CA GLN A 72 8.33 3.29 20.27
C GLN A 72 7.00 3.47 21.00
N LEU A 73 5.88 2.97 20.47
CA LEU A 73 4.60 3.02 21.16
C LEU A 73 4.67 2.30 22.53
N PRO A 74 3.95 2.82 23.55
CA PRO A 74 3.88 2.16 24.84
C PRO A 74 3.43 0.70 24.70
N VAL A 75 4.06 -0.18 25.49
CA VAL A 75 3.78 -1.63 25.46
C VAL A 75 2.28 -1.91 25.64
N SER A 76 1.61 -1.17 26.52
CA SER A 76 0.17 -1.31 26.77
C SER A 76 -0.68 -1.00 25.55
N VAL A 77 -0.29 -0.01 24.74
CA VAL A 77 -1.01 0.32 23.49
C VAL A 77 -0.84 -0.78 22.47
N ARG A 78 0.38 -1.33 22.33
CA ARG A 78 0.64 -2.44 21.41
C ARG A 78 -0.11 -3.71 21.81
N GLN A 79 -0.11 -4.03 23.11
CA GLN A 79 -0.84 -5.18 23.65
C GLN A 79 -2.36 -5.05 23.45
N ALA A 80 -2.92 -3.84 23.57
CA ALA A 80 -4.34 -3.60 23.29
C ALA A 80 -4.66 -3.86 21.81
N LEU A 81 -3.84 -3.37 20.88
CA LEU A 81 -4.02 -3.60 19.45
C LEU A 81 -3.93 -5.09 19.08
N GLU A 82 -2.96 -5.80 19.65
CA GLU A 82 -2.81 -7.25 19.44
C GLU A 82 -3.99 -8.04 20.02
N ALA A 83 -4.53 -7.63 21.17
CA ALA A 83 -5.71 -8.24 21.77
C ALA A 83 -6.97 -8.08 20.91
N ASP A 84 -7.06 -6.98 20.16
CA ASP A 84 -8.12 -6.73 19.17
C ASP A 84 -7.87 -7.47 17.84
N GLY A 85 -6.86 -8.33 17.77
CA GLY A 85 -6.54 -9.15 16.61
C GLY A 85 -5.72 -8.44 15.53
N HIS A 86 -5.23 -7.22 15.80
CA HIS A 86 -4.41 -6.49 14.85
C HIS A 86 -2.93 -6.82 15.04
N THR A 87 -2.27 -7.27 13.96
CA THR A 87 -0.80 -7.34 13.95
C THR A 87 -0.22 -6.04 13.42
N ILE A 88 0.89 -5.56 13.99
CA ILE A 88 1.60 -4.38 13.47
C ILE A 88 1.95 -4.55 11.99
N ALA A 89 2.29 -5.77 11.57
CA ALA A 89 2.59 -6.09 10.18
C ALA A 89 1.37 -5.89 9.25
N SER A 90 0.17 -6.25 9.70
CA SER A 90 -1.08 -6.01 8.94
C SER A 90 -1.54 -4.55 8.95
N MET A 91 -0.97 -3.71 9.83
CA MET A 91 -1.31 -2.29 9.96
C MET A 91 -0.29 -1.36 9.28
N ALA A 92 0.76 -1.91 8.66
CA ALA A 92 1.77 -1.13 7.97
C ALA A 92 1.21 -0.54 6.67
N PHE A 93 1.42 0.75 6.44
CA PHE A 93 0.87 1.47 5.29
C PHE A 93 1.86 1.63 4.14
N PHE A 94 3.09 1.14 4.25
CA PHE A 94 4.13 1.30 3.23
C PHE A 94 3.65 1.00 1.80
N GLY A 95 3.03 -0.16 1.56
CA GLY A 95 2.57 -0.55 0.23
C GLY A 95 1.45 0.36 -0.27
N GLU A 96 0.46 0.61 0.58
CA GLU A 96 -0.66 1.51 0.31
C GLU A 96 -0.21 2.94 -0.05
N VAL A 97 0.72 3.50 0.74
CA VAL A 97 1.32 4.82 0.48
C VAL A 97 2.06 4.82 -0.84
N TYR A 98 2.84 3.78 -1.14
CA TYR A 98 3.53 3.68 -2.42
C TYR A 98 2.55 3.57 -3.60
N PHE A 99 1.41 2.89 -3.45
CA PHE A 99 0.39 2.81 -4.49
C PHE A 99 -0.31 4.15 -4.73
N VAL A 100 -0.55 4.95 -3.69
CA VAL A 100 -1.03 6.34 -3.84
C VAL A 100 0.02 7.18 -4.56
N LEU A 101 1.29 7.11 -4.17
CA LEU A 101 2.39 7.83 -4.85
C LEU A 101 2.51 7.43 -6.33
N ALA A 102 2.33 6.14 -6.65
CA ALA A 102 2.35 5.64 -8.02
C ALA A 102 1.09 5.99 -8.84
N GLY A 103 0.09 6.66 -8.23
CA GLY A 103 -1.18 6.98 -8.87
C GLY A 103 -2.04 5.75 -9.18
N LEU A 104 -1.81 4.64 -8.48
CA LEU A 104 -2.61 3.41 -8.61
C LEU A 104 -3.87 3.46 -7.74
N LYS A 105 -3.79 4.17 -6.61
CA LYS A 105 -4.92 4.41 -5.70
C LYS A 105 -5.26 5.89 -5.65
N PRO A 106 -6.56 6.26 -5.62
CA PRO A 106 -6.93 7.65 -5.38
C PRO A 106 -6.66 8.07 -3.93
N CYS A 107 -6.69 7.14 -2.98
CA CYS A 107 -6.42 7.44 -1.59
C CYS A 107 -6.02 6.20 -0.77
N VAL A 108 -5.49 6.45 0.43
CA VAL A 108 -5.40 5.47 1.52
C VAL A 108 -5.95 6.11 2.79
N VAL A 109 -6.78 5.36 3.53
CA VAL A 109 -7.28 5.74 4.86
C VAL A 109 -6.44 5.01 5.91
N LEU A 110 -5.83 5.76 6.83
CA LEU A 110 -4.92 5.20 7.85
C LEU A 110 -5.71 4.69 9.07
N THR A 111 -6.57 3.70 8.86
CA THR A 111 -7.48 3.14 9.88
C THR A 111 -6.76 2.50 11.06
N GLY A 112 -5.58 1.92 10.84
CA GLY A 112 -4.74 1.34 11.88
C GLY A 112 -4.07 2.33 12.83
N VAL A 113 -4.05 3.64 12.56
CA VAL A 113 -3.44 4.58 13.51
C VAL A 113 -4.41 4.85 14.67
N PRO A 114 -4.04 4.54 15.93
CA PRO A 114 -4.94 4.76 17.06
C PRO A 114 -5.31 6.23 17.22
N THR A 115 -6.59 6.54 17.47
CA THR A 115 -7.11 7.91 17.56
C THR A 115 -6.30 8.85 18.46
N PRO A 116 -5.88 8.45 19.68
CA PRO A 116 -5.09 9.32 20.56
C PRO A 116 -3.69 9.65 20.02
N TRP A 117 -3.21 8.88 19.05
CA TRP A 117 -1.84 8.95 18.53
C TRP A 117 -1.75 9.50 17.11
N LYS A 118 -2.86 9.95 16.52
CA LYS A 118 -2.89 10.48 15.15
C LYS A 118 -1.95 11.66 14.94
N ASP A 119 -1.98 12.64 15.85
CA ASP A 119 -1.11 13.82 15.74
C ASP A 119 0.35 13.44 15.88
N HIS A 120 0.66 12.52 16.80
CA HIS A 120 2.01 11.98 16.95
C HIS A 120 2.47 11.23 15.69
N PHE A 121 1.61 10.43 15.06
CA PHE A 121 1.93 9.73 13.81
C PHE A 121 2.15 10.73 12.66
N LEU A 122 1.32 11.78 12.59
CA LEU A 122 1.46 12.86 11.62
C LEU A 122 2.83 13.57 11.75
N GLU A 123 3.23 13.89 12.97
CA GLU A 123 4.49 14.59 13.27
C GLU A 123 5.74 13.72 13.07
N HIS A 124 5.65 12.41 13.36
CA HIS A 124 6.83 11.54 13.42
C HIS A 124 6.97 10.59 12.23
N VAL A 125 5.91 10.41 11.43
CA VAL A 125 5.93 9.53 10.24
C VAL A 125 5.54 10.32 9.00
N VAL A 126 4.33 10.88 8.96
CA VAL A 126 3.76 11.47 7.74
C VAL A 126 4.58 12.65 7.25
N ARG A 127 4.74 13.70 8.05
CA ARG A 127 5.51 14.90 7.68
C ARG A 127 6.98 14.59 7.37
N PRO A 128 7.75 13.93 8.26
CA PRO A 128 9.18 13.69 8.02
C PRO A 128 9.48 12.70 6.90
N SER A 129 8.51 11.88 6.45
CA SER A 129 8.70 11.03 5.27
C SER A 129 8.86 11.82 3.96
N GLY A 130 8.44 13.09 3.93
CA GLY A 130 8.39 13.92 2.73
C GLY A 130 7.21 13.58 1.79
N VAL A 131 6.26 12.75 2.23
CA VAL A 131 5.10 12.36 1.40
C VAL A 131 4.25 13.56 0.98
N LEU A 132 4.20 14.60 1.81
CA LEU A 132 3.45 15.84 1.55
C LEU A 132 4.19 16.81 0.61
N ASP A 133 5.47 16.56 0.34
CA ASP A 133 6.26 17.33 -0.63
C ASP A 133 6.12 16.74 -2.05
N VAL A 134 5.48 15.58 -2.19
CA VAL A 134 5.24 14.95 -3.49
C VAL A 134 4.11 15.67 -4.21
N PRO A 135 4.30 16.09 -5.47
CA PRO A 135 3.24 16.70 -6.24
C PRO A 135 1.99 15.82 -6.30
N ASN A 136 0.83 16.45 -6.21
CA ASN A 136 -0.48 15.79 -6.25
C ASN A 136 -0.80 14.88 -5.06
N VAL A 137 -0.02 14.90 -3.98
CA VAL A 137 -0.42 14.25 -2.72
C VAL A 137 -0.97 15.30 -1.76
N GLN A 138 -2.13 14.98 -1.17
CA GLN A 138 -2.77 15.81 -0.15
C GLN A 138 -3.07 14.96 1.08
N LEU A 139 -2.84 15.54 2.26
CA LEU A 139 -3.33 15.00 3.52
C LEU A 139 -4.65 15.66 3.89
N ALA A 140 -5.60 14.87 4.39
CA ALA A 140 -6.80 15.36 5.01
C ALA A 140 -7.29 14.43 6.14
N SER A 141 -8.42 14.77 6.74
CA SER A 141 -9.16 13.90 7.66
C SER A 141 -10.50 13.53 7.05
N SER A 142 -10.90 12.27 7.21
CA SER A 142 -12.24 11.82 6.86
C SER A 142 -13.28 12.42 7.83
N GLY A 143 -14.49 12.61 7.30
CA GLY A 143 -15.65 13.05 8.06
C GLY A 143 -16.21 11.92 8.95
N SER A 144 -17.52 11.94 9.19
CA SER A 144 -18.25 10.89 9.91
C SER A 144 -18.78 9.89 8.89
N VAL A 145 -18.01 8.84 8.59
CA VAL A 145 -18.25 7.88 7.51
C VAL A 145 -18.07 6.45 8.02
N TYR A 146 -19.03 5.59 7.71
CA TYR A 146 -19.09 4.21 8.20
C TYR A 146 -19.59 3.28 7.11
N THR A 147 -19.18 2.01 7.19
CA THR A 147 -19.85 0.90 6.52
C THR A 147 -20.49 -0.01 7.58
N HIS A 148 -21.10 -1.12 7.17
CA HIS A 148 -21.57 -2.12 8.12
C HIS A 148 -20.41 -2.84 8.83
N ALA A 149 -19.29 -2.99 8.15
CA ALA A 149 -18.09 -3.67 8.66
C ALA A 149 -17.05 -2.74 9.30
N PHE A 150 -16.99 -1.45 8.93
CA PHE A 150 -15.88 -0.57 9.30
C PHE A 150 -16.32 0.83 9.72
N ASP A 151 -15.62 1.40 10.70
CA ASP A 151 -15.63 2.84 10.96
C ASP A 151 -14.47 3.49 10.20
N LEU A 152 -14.79 4.44 9.32
CA LEU A 152 -13.82 5.20 8.54
C LEU A 152 -13.76 6.66 9.03
N SER A 153 -14.35 6.96 10.18
CA SER A 153 -14.50 8.32 10.67
C SER A 153 -13.24 8.87 11.30
N ASN A 154 -12.96 10.16 11.04
CA ASN A 154 -11.89 10.89 11.71
C ASN A 154 -10.50 10.21 11.60
N HIS A 155 -10.22 9.56 10.49
CA HIS A 155 -8.90 9.01 10.17
C HIS A 155 -8.11 9.96 9.29
N LEU A 156 -6.78 9.84 9.34
CA LEU A 156 -5.91 10.50 8.37
C LEU A 156 -6.09 9.85 7.00
N VAL A 157 -6.19 10.66 5.95
CA VAL A 157 -6.35 10.22 4.57
C VAL A 157 -5.29 10.87 3.71
N LEU A 158 -4.52 10.08 2.98
CA LEU A 158 -3.68 10.58 1.89
C LEU A 158 -4.45 10.42 0.57
N LEU A 159 -4.55 11.49 -0.20
CA LEU A 159 -5.25 11.54 -1.49
C LEU A 159 -4.28 11.86 -2.62
N HIS A 160 -4.50 11.26 -3.79
CA HIS A 160 -3.83 11.59 -5.03
C HIS A 160 -4.71 12.50 -5.90
N THR A 161 -4.41 13.79 -5.95
CA THR A 161 -5.33 14.85 -6.44
C THR A 161 -5.61 14.82 -7.93
N ILE A 162 -4.79 14.15 -8.73
CA ILE A 162 -5.00 13.98 -10.18
C ILE A 162 -5.54 12.59 -10.54
N HIS A 163 -5.78 11.72 -9.56
CA HIS A 163 -6.37 10.41 -9.84
C HIS A 163 -7.82 10.58 -10.35
N PRO A 164 -8.28 9.82 -11.37
CA PRO A 164 -9.64 9.95 -11.90
C PRO A 164 -10.76 9.83 -10.87
N LEU A 165 -10.51 9.06 -9.79
CA LEU A 165 -11.45 8.88 -8.67
C LEU A 165 -11.23 9.84 -7.50
N TYR A 166 -10.38 10.87 -7.63
CA TYR A 166 -10.10 11.82 -6.54
C TYR A 166 -11.37 12.50 -6.01
N ALA A 167 -12.22 13.03 -6.90
CA ALA A 167 -13.44 13.71 -6.51
C ALA A 167 -14.43 12.76 -5.81
N GLU A 168 -14.53 11.52 -6.30
CA GLU A 168 -15.37 10.48 -5.71
C GLU A 168 -14.86 10.10 -4.30
N ALA A 169 -13.56 9.87 -4.15
CA ALA A 169 -12.93 9.55 -2.87
C ALA A 169 -13.10 10.68 -1.85
N SER A 170 -12.86 11.93 -2.26
CA SER A 170 -13.00 13.11 -1.39
C SER A 170 -14.44 13.31 -0.91
N ALA A 171 -15.43 13.10 -1.77
CA ALA A 171 -16.84 13.24 -1.44
C ALA A 171 -17.32 12.10 -0.52
N LEU A 172 -16.99 10.85 -0.88
CA LEU A 172 -17.40 9.66 -0.13
C LEU A 172 -16.82 9.65 1.28
N LEU A 173 -15.55 10.02 1.45
CA LEU A 173 -14.89 10.14 2.75
C LEU A 173 -15.27 11.43 3.50
N CYS A 174 -16.14 12.26 2.93
CA CYS A 174 -16.59 13.54 3.50
C CYS A 174 -15.41 14.40 3.96
N VAL A 175 -14.36 14.47 3.13
CA VAL A 175 -13.09 15.12 3.47
C VAL A 175 -13.32 16.60 3.77
N GLY A 176 -12.80 17.07 4.91
CA GLY A 176 -12.90 18.47 5.32
C GLY A 176 -14.29 18.91 5.78
N THR A 177 -15.23 17.97 5.95
CA THR A 177 -16.55 18.27 6.53
C THR A 177 -16.56 18.07 8.06
N PRO A 178 -17.40 18.80 8.81
CA PRO A 178 -17.56 18.58 10.24
C PRO A 178 -18.09 17.18 10.58
N LEU A 179 -17.69 16.65 11.74
CA LEU A 179 -18.12 15.34 12.27
C LEU A 179 -19.56 15.36 12.85
N THR A 180 -20.51 15.96 12.15
CA THR A 180 -21.85 16.26 12.70
C THR A 180 -22.95 15.33 12.21
N ALA A 181 -22.81 14.74 11.03
CA ALA A 181 -23.81 13.83 10.46
C ALA A 181 -23.15 12.56 9.93
N PRO A 182 -23.49 11.38 10.48
CA PRO A 182 -22.93 10.12 10.02
C PRO A 182 -23.44 9.78 8.62
N THR A 183 -22.51 9.43 7.74
CA THR A 183 -22.80 8.98 6.38
C THR A 183 -22.53 7.48 6.30
N LEU A 184 -23.58 6.69 6.05
CA LEU A 184 -23.47 5.27 5.76
C LEU A 184 -23.15 5.09 4.28
N VAL A 185 -22.08 4.37 3.98
CA VAL A 185 -21.65 4.01 2.63
C VAL A 185 -21.46 2.48 2.55
N THR A 186 -21.54 1.91 1.35
CA THR A 186 -21.38 0.46 1.19
C THR A 186 -19.90 0.07 1.04
N GLU A 187 -19.58 -1.18 1.38
CA GLU A 187 -18.23 -1.73 1.22
C GLU A 187 -17.79 -1.74 -0.25
N SER A 188 -18.70 -1.90 -1.21
CA SER A 188 -18.41 -1.74 -2.65
C SER A 188 -17.97 -0.33 -3.01
N GLN A 189 -18.62 0.69 -2.44
CA GLN A 189 -18.23 2.09 -2.68
C GLN A 189 -16.84 2.38 -2.07
N VAL A 190 -16.58 1.85 -0.87
CA VAL A 190 -15.26 1.96 -0.22
C VAL A 190 -14.19 1.19 -1.00
N ALA A 191 -14.45 -0.05 -1.41
CA ALA A 191 -13.54 -0.85 -2.21
C ALA A 191 -13.15 -0.12 -3.50
N ARG A 192 -14.12 0.50 -4.18
CA ARG A 192 -13.86 1.31 -5.37
C ARG A 192 -12.90 2.47 -5.13
N ILE A 193 -13.06 3.24 -4.05
CA ILE A 193 -12.16 4.36 -3.75
C ILE A 193 -10.84 3.94 -3.07
N LEU A 194 -10.74 2.71 -2.55
CA LEU A 194 -9.47 2.13 -2.07
C LEU A 194 -8.79 1.25 -3.13
N ASP A 195 -9.39 1.18 -4.32
CA ASP A 195 -8.99 0.34 -5.45
C ASP A 195 -8.91 -1.17 -5.10
N TYR A 196 -9.73 -1.64 -4.17
CA TYR A 196 -9.87 -3.08 -3.93
C TYR A 196 -10.74 -3.73 -5.02
N PRO A 197 -10.39 -4.94 -5.48
CA PRO A 197 -11.05 -5.56 -6.62
C PRO A 197 -12.49 -6.01 -6.35
N VAL A 198 -12.90 -6.08 -5.08
CA VAL A 198 -14.23 -6.55 -4.64
C VAL A 198 -14.67 -5.81 -3.37
N GLY A 199 -15.98 -5.56 -3.23
CA GLY A 199 -16.60 -5.13 -1.97
C GLY A 199 -16.96 -6.30 -1.07
N LEU A 200 -16.93 -6.12 0.26
CA LEU A 200 -17.34 -7.18 1.20
C LEU A 200 -18.85 -7.40 1.24
N ASP A 201 -19.65 -6.40 0.87
CA ASP A 201 -21.09 -6.51 0.66
C ASP A 201 -21.46 -7.45 -0.50
N GLU A 202 -20.53 -7.69 -1.44
CA GLU A 202 -20.64 -8.71 -2.49
C GLU A 202 -20.30 -10.13 -1.99
N CYS A 203 -19.73 -10.24 -0.78
CA CYS A 203 -19.17 -11.47 -0.22
C CYS A 203 -20.09 -12.16 0.80
N ALA A 204 -21.38 -12.34 0.47
CA ALA A 204 -22.38 -12.80 1.43
C ALA A 204 -22.35 -14.30 1.77
N VAL A 205 -22.07 -15.17 0.77
CA VAL A 205 -22.13 -16.63 0.93
C VAL A 205 -21.00 -17.30 0.17
N GLY A 206 -20.20 -18.10 0.88
CA GLY A 206 -19.16 -18.95 0.30
C GLY A 206 -17.89 -18.95 1.12
N THR A 207 -16.87 -19.62 0.58
CA THR A 207 -15.54 -19.66 1.18
C THR A 207 -14.84 -18.31 0.98
N MET A 208 -14.46 -17.67 2.07
CA MET A 208 -13.66 -16.45 2.03
C MET A 208 -12.17 -16.79 1.91
N ILE A 209 -11.45 -16.00 1.12
CA ILE A 209 -10.00 -15.99 1.03
C ILE A 209 -9.48 -14.62 1.40
N GLU A 210 -8.37 -14.59 2.13
CA GLU A 210 -7.55 -13.40 2.32
C GLU A 210 -6.50 -13.39 1.21
N VAL A 211 -6.45 -12.31 0.45
CA VAL A 211 -5.51 -12.11 -0.66
C VAL A 211 -4.50 -11.07 -0.25
N ALA A 212 -3.22 -11.44 -0.30
CA ALA A 212 -2.12 -10.59 0.13
C ALA A 212 -1.13 -10.36 -1.01
N TYR A 213 -0.72 -9.11 -1.20
CA TYR A 213 0.34 -8.74 -2.15
C TYR A 213 1.63 -8.50 -1.39
N PHE A 214 2.70 -9.14 -1.84
CA PHE A 214 4.02 -9.04 -1.26
C PHE A 214 5.03 -8.50 -2.27
N SER A 215 6.03 -7.78 -1.78
CA SER A 215 7.32 -7.68 -2.45
C SER A 215 8.39 -8.28 -1.55
N HIS A 216 9.05 -9.32 -2.04
CA HIS A 216 9.88 -10.19 -1.21
C HIS A 216 9.07 -10.70 0.02
N ASP A 217 9.53 -10.39 1.23
CA ASP A 217 8.88 -10.75 2.50
C ASP A 217 8.05 -9.58 3.09
N THR A 218 7.94 -8.46 2.38
CA THR A 218 7.17 -7.28 2.84
C THR A 218 5.73 -7.36 2.34
N LEU A 219 4.76 -7.40 3.24
CA LEU A 219 3.34 -7.24 2.95
C LEU A 219 3.08 -5.80 2.47
N LEU A 220 2.35 -5.65 1.37
CA LEU A 220 2.05 -4.36 0.76
C LEU A 220 0.59 -3.97 0.90
N THR A 221 -0.31 -4.94 0.76
CA THR A 221 -1.76 -4.78 0.93
C THR A 221 -2.38 -6.15 1.14
N THR A 222 -3.51 -6.17 1.83
CA THR A 222 -4.35 -7.36 2.01
C THR A 222 -5.82 -6.96 1.87
N PHE A 223 -6.63 -7.87 1.33
CA PHE A 223 -8.08 -7.71 1.26
C PHE A 223 -8.76 -9.08 1.19
N CYS A 224 -10.02 -9.15 1.62
CA CYS A 224 -10.80 -10.38 1.59
C CYS A 224 -11.68 -10.46 0.33
N ALA A 225 -11.93 -11.67 -0.15
CA ALA A 225 -12.80 -11.95 -1.28
C ALA A 225 -13.41 -13.35 -1.17
N LEU A 226 -14.54 -13.60 -1.82
CA LEU A 226 -14.99 -14.99 -2.06
C LEU A 226 -14.06 -15.75 -3.01
N ASP A 227 -13.87 -17.04 -2.74
CA ASP A 227 -13.20 -17.98 -3.64
C ASP A 227 -14.12 -18.42 -4.79
N THR A 228 -14.41 -17.49 -5.70
CA THR A 228 -15.21 -17.74 -6.90
C THR A 228 -14.43 -17.44 -8.17
N PRO A 229 -14.79 -18.07 -9.31
CA PRO A 229 -14.19 -17.73 -10.61
C PRO A 229 -14.33 -16.25 -10.98
N ALA A 230 -15.41 -15.58 -10.55
CA ALA A 230 -15.63 -14.16 -10.81
C ALA A 230 -14.63 -13.29 -10.04
N HIS A 231 -14.51 -13.49 -8.73
CA HIS A 231 -13.57 -12.72 -7.91
C HIS A 231 -12.12 -12.99 -8.30
N ARG A 232 -11.76 -14.25 -8.57
CA ARG A 232 -10.41 -14.59 -9.07
C ARG A 232 -10.05 -13.85 -10.35
N ARG A 233 -10.99 -13.62 -11.27
CA ARG A 233 -10.74 -12.80 -12.47
C ARG A 233 -10.45 -11.34 -12.12
N LEU A 234 -11.26 -10.74 -11.23
CA LEU A 234 -11.06 -9.35 -10.79
C LEU A 234 -9.72 -9.18 -10.06
N ILE A 235 -9.39 -10.10 -9.14
CA ILE A 235 -8.12 -10.13 -8.41
C ILE A 235 -6.93 -10.25 -9.37
N ASN A 236 -7.00 -11.16 -10.35
CA ASN A 236 -5.92 -11.32 -11.33
C ASN A 236 -5.77 -10.07 -12.20
N ALA A 237 -6.86 -9.46 -12.67
CA ALA A 237 -6.81 -8.23 -13.45
C ALA A 237 -6.20 -7.07 -12.65
N HIS A 238 -6.59 -6.93 -11.38
CA HIS A 238 -6.02 -5.96 -10.45
C HIS A 238 -4.52 -6.19 -10.23
N PHE A 239 -4.11 -7.42 -9.92
CA PHE A 239 -2.69 -7.78 -9.73
C PHE A 239 -1.85 -7.48 -10.97
N GLN A 240 -2.32 -7.85 -12.16
CA GLN A 240 -1.58 -7.60 -13.41
C GLN A 240 -1.44 -6.10 -13.70
N ARG A 241 -2.47 -5.29 -13.42
CA ARG A 241 -2.39 -3.82 -13.55
C ARG A 241 -1.31 -3.25 -12.64
N TYR A 242 -1.24 -3.69 -11.38
CA TYR A 242 -0.23 -3.24 -10.44
C TYR A 242 1.17 -3.73 -10.84
N GLN A 243 1.32 -5.00 -11.20
CA GLN A 243 2.59 -5.57 -11.63
C GLN A 243 3.14 -4.85 -12.88
N ALA A 244 2.27 -4.50 -13.83
CA ALA A 244 2.65 -3.75 -15.03
C ALA A 244 3.11 -2.32 -14.70
N ALA A 245 2.41 -1.63 -13.79
CA ALA A 245 2.74 -0.26 -13.41
C ALA A 245 4.01 -0.15 -12.57
N LEU A 246 4.23 -1.09 -11.63
CA LEU A 246 5.34 -1.04 -10.69
C LEU A 246 6.61 -1.71 -11.23
N GLY A 247 6.46 -2.71 -12.10
CA GLY A 247 7.56 -3.38 -12.79
C GLY A 247 8.65 -3.87 -11.83
N THR A 248 9.90 -3.50 -12.12
CA THR A 248 11.06 -3.90 -11.32
C THR A 248 11.32 -2.99 -10.12
N MET A 249 10.61 -1.88 -9.99
CA MET A 249 10.71 -1.00 -8.83
C MET A 249 10.08 -1.61 -7.59
N LEU A 250 9.00 -2.35 -7.74
CA LEU A 250 8.38 -3.10 -6.65
C LEU A 250 7.80 -4.40 -7.22
N PRO A 251 8.62 -5.45 -7.41
CA PRO A 251 8.15 -6.71 -7.96
C PRO A 251 7.13 -7.32 -7.00
N LEU A 252 5.99 -7.73 -7.54
CA LEU A 252 4.88 -8.24 -6.75
C LEU A 252 4.78 -9.76 -6.83
N ARG A 253 4.29 -10.33 -5.74
CA ARG A 253 3.82 -11.71 -5.62
C ARG A 253 2.47 -11.68 -4.93
N ILE A 254 1.59 -12.56 -5.36
CA ILE A 254 0.26 -12.74 -4.76
C ILE A 254 0.23 -14.04 -3.98
N GLU A 255 -0.35 -13.99 -2.79
CA GLU A 255 -0.76 -15.14 -2.01
C GLU A 255 -2.27 -15.07 -1.74
N ALA A 256 -2.90 -16.23 -1.58
CA ALA A 256 -4.29 -16.32 -1.15
C ALA A 256 -4.43 -17.49 -0.17
N VAL A 257 -5.04 -17.24 0.98
CA VAL A 257 -5.26 -18.24 2.03
C VAL A 257 -6.75 -18.28 2.38
N VAL A 258 -7.30 -19.47 2.56
CA VAL A 258 -8.69 -19.63 3.02
C VAL A 258 -8.81 -19.09 4.44
N VAL A 259 -9.75 -18.19 4.67
CA VAL A 259 -10.09 -17.70 6.00
C VAL A 259 -11.05 -18.71 6.61
N SER A 260 -10.59 -19.47 7.60
CA SER A 260 -11.44 -20.38 8.37
C SER A 260 -12.55 -19.57 9.04
N SER A 261 -13.78 -20.08 8.96
CA SER A 261 -14.92 -19.56 9.73
C SER A 261 -14.77 -19.87 11.22
#